data_AF-A0A847JGB1-F1
#
_entry.id   AF-A0A847JGB1-F1
#
_cell.length_a   1.000
_cell.length_b   1.000
_cell.length_c   1.000
_cell.angle_alpha   90.00
_cell.angle_beta   90.00
_cell.angle_gamma   90.00
#
_symmetry.space_group_name_H-M   'P 1'
#
loop_
_entity.id
_entity.type
_entity.pdbx_description
1 polymer ?
#
loop_
_entity_poly.entity_id
_entity_poly.type
_entity_poly.pdbx_seq_one_letter_code
_entity_poly.pdbx_strand_id
1 'polypeptide(L)' 'TAEARARAAIDFGMEQVADLLAMGVDRFHFYTMNRADLVTGIVEVLGITPEG' A
#
# COMPACT_ATOMS: atom_id res chain seq x y z
N THR A 1 -0.54 15.03 -12.95
CA THR A 1 -1.82 14.45 -13.42
C THR A 1 -2.44 13.64 -12.28
N ALA A 2 -3.67 13.13 -12.44
CA ALA A 2 -4.26 12.23 -11.46
C ALA A 2 -3.41 10.95 -11.27
N GLU A 3 -2.89 10.41 -12.37
CA GLU A 3 -1.99 9.25 -12.40
C GLU A 3 -0.69 9.50 -11.61
N ALA A 4 -0.03 10.65 -11.81
CA ALA A 4 1.17 10.99 -11.06
C ALA A 4 0.92 11.10 -9.55
N ARG A 5 -0.26 11.59 -9.15
CA ARG A 5 -0.66 11.64 -7.73
C ARG A 5 -0.94 10.25 -7.17
N ALA A 6 -1.60 9.39 -7.94
CA ALA A 6 -1.85 8.00 -7.55
C ALA A 6 -0.53 7.25 -7.35
N ARG A 7 0.43 7.41 -8.27
CA ARG A 7 1.75 6.82 -8.14
C ARG A 7 2.47 7.29 -6.89
N ALA A 8 2.52 8.60 -6.65
CA ALA A 8 3.12 9.16 -5.44
C ALA A 8 2.45 8.67 -4.15
N ALA A 9 1.12 8.48 -4.15
CA ALA A 9 0.40 7.94 -3.00
C ALA A 9 0.73 6.47 -2.74
N ILE A 10 0.88 5.66 -3.79
CA ILE A 10 1.30 4.25 -3.69
C ILE A 10 2.74 4.17 -3.15
N ASP A 11 3.67 4.93 -3.73
CA ASP A 11 5.08 4.94 -3.31
C ASP A 11 5.19 5.37 -1.83
N PHE A 12 4.46 6.41 -1.42
CA PHE A 12 4.40 6.87 -0.03
C PHE A 12 3.77 5.83 0.93
N GLY A 13 2.70 5.14 0.51
CA GLY A 13 2.07 4.09 1.30
C GLY A 13 2.98 2.88 1.50
N MET A 14 3.68 2.47 0.44
CA MET A 14 4.67 1.39 0.48
C MET A 14 5.79 1.68 1.48
N GLU A 15 6.41 2.86 1.41
CA GLU A 15 7.52 3.23 2.32
C GLU A 15 7.08 3.16 3.79
N GLN A 16 5.90 3.73 4.11
CA GLN A 16 5.37 3.69 5.48
C GLN A 16 5.13 2.26 5.98
N VAL A 17 4.55 1.39 5.14
CA VAL A 17 4.30 0.00 5.52
C VAL A 17 5.61 -0.76 5.70
N ALA A 18 6.59 -0.56 4.81
CA ALA A 18 7.90 -1.18 4.91
C ALA A 18 8.63 -0.78 6.21
N ASP A 19 8.60 0.50 6.57
CA ASP A 19 9.19 1.00 7.81
C ASP A 19 8.51 0.41 9.06
N LEU A 20 7.18 0.35 9.05
CA LEU A 20 6.40 -0.25 10.15
C LEU A 20 6.67 -1.75 10.30
N LEU A 21 6.78 -2.49 9.18
CA LEU A 21 7.18 -3.89 9.18
C LEU A 21 8.57 -4.07 9.79
N ALA A 22 9.54 -3.22 9.42
CA ALA A 22 10.89 -3.25 9.98
C ALA A 22 10.92 -2.97 11.50
N MET A 23 9.95 -2.21 12.02
CA MET A 23 9.74 -1.98 13.45
C MET A 23 8.95 -3.09 14.15
N GLY A 24 8.54 -4.14 13.43
CA GLY A 24 7.84 -5.30 13.98
C GLY A 24 6.31 -5.19 14.02
N VAL A 25 5.71 -4.21 13.33
CA VAL A 25 4.25 -4.13 13.17
C VAL A 25 3.81 -5.12 12.08
N ASP A 26 2.93 -6.06 12.42
CA ASP A 26 2.52 -7.16 11.53
C ASP A 26 1.05 -7.08 11.06
N ARG A 27 0.29 -6.07 11.50
CA ARG A 27 -1.12 -5.87 11.16
C ARG A 27 -1.39 -4.47 10.67
N PHE A 28 -2.05 -4.38 9.52
CA PHE A 28 -2.36 -3.13 8.85
C PHE A 28 -3.85 -3.02 8.59
N HIS A 29 -4.40 -1.82 8.80
CA HIS A 29 -5.77 -1.48 8.43
C HIS A 29 -5.73 -0.33 7.43
N PHE A 30 -6.23 -0.56 6.23
CA PHE A 30 -6.27 0.45 5.18
C PHE A 30 -7.63 1.14 5.13
N TYR A 31 -7.63 2.46 5.31
CA TYR A 31 -8.79 3.28 4.97
C TYR A 31 -8.85 3.49 3.46
N THR A 32 -9.49 2.54 2.76
CA THR A 32 -9.57 2.52 1.30
C THR A 32 -10.35 3.69 0.70
N MET A 33 -11.21 4.34 1.51
CA MET A 33 -12.13 5.38 1.05
C MET A 33 -12.99 4.94 -0.15
N ASN A 34 -13.41 3.66 -0.15
CA ASN A 34 -14.14 3.00 -1.25
C ASN A 34 -13.37 2.97 -2.58
N ARG A 35 -12.03 3.03 -2.56
CA ARG A 35 -11.16 2.90 -3.73
C ARG A 35 -10.09 1.84 -3.49
N ALA A 36 -10.14 0.76 -4.26
CA ALA A 36 -9.24 -0.38 -4.08
C ALA A 36 -7.87 -0.18 -4.75
N ASP A 37 -7.83 0.54 -5.87
CA ASP A 37 -6.67 0.74 -6.74
C ASP A 37 -5.39 1.16 -6.00
N LEU A 38 -5.49 2.14 -5.09
CA LEU A 38 -4.32 2.61 -4.34
C LEU A 38 -3.79 1.56 -3.36
N VAL A 39 -4.69 0.85 -2.67
CA VAL A 39 -4.31 -0.17 -1.68
C VAL A 39 -3.78 -1.41 -2.37
N THR A 40 -4.41 -1.83 -3.47
CA THR A 40 -3.91 -2.91 -4.33
C THR A 40 -2.50 -2.62 -4.80
N GLY A 41 -2.22 -1.41 -5.29
CA GLY A 41 -0.87 -1.02 -5.68
C GLY A 41 0.16 -1.08 -4.55
N ILE A 42 -0.21 -0.68 -3.32
CA ILE A 42 0.68 -0.78 -2.15
C ILE A 42 1.01 -2.25 -1.84
N VAL A 43 -0.01 -3.12 -1.76
CA VAL A 43 0.18 -4.52 -1.35
C VAL A 43 0.88 -5.36 -2.42
N GLU A 44 0.65 -5.09 -3.70
CA GLU A 44 1.35 -5.75 -4.82
C GLU A 44 2.85 -5.48 -4.77
N VAL A 45 3.26 -4.24 -4.49
CA VAL A 45 4.68 -3.88 -4.39
C VAL A 45 5.35 -4.52 -3.17
N LEU A 46 4.60 -4.74 -2.09
CA LEU A 46 5.07 -5.47 -0.91
C LEU A 46 5.10 -7.00 -1.11
N GLY A 47 4.70 -7.49 -2.30
CA GLY A 47 4.67 -8.92 -2.61
C GLY A 47 3.49 -9.68 -1.97
N ILE A 48 2.49 -8.96 -1.46
CA ILE A 48 1.27 -9.55 -0.93
C ILE A 48 0.30 -9.76 -2.09
N THR A 49 0.26 -10.98 -2.60
CA THR A 49 -0.71 -11.39 -3.62
C THR A 49 -1.83 -12.21 -2.98
N PRO A 50 -3.06 -12.20 -3.54
CA PRO A 50 -4.09 -13.14 -3.11
C PRO A 50 -3.54 -14.56 -3.21
N GLU A 51 -3.59 -15.34 -2.12
CA GLU A 51 -3.49 -16.78 -2.25
C GLU A 51 -4.70 -17.24 -3.07
N GLY A 52 -4.43 -18.05 -4.10
CA GLY A 52 -5.46 -18.54 -5.03
C GLY A 52 -6.57 -19.31 -4.34
#